data_AF-A0A3Q9QYG4-F1
#
_entry.id   AF-A0A3Q9QYG4-F1
#
_cell.length_a   1.000
_cell.length_b   1.000
_cell.length_c   1.000
_cell.angle_alpha   90.00
_cell.angle_beta   90.00
_cell.angle_gamma   90.00
#
_symmetry.space_group_name_H-M   'P 1'
#
loop_
_entity.id
_entity.type
_entity.pdbx_description
1 polymer ?
#
loop_
_entity_poly.entity_id
_entity_poly.type
_entity_poly.pdbx_seq_one_letter_code
_entity_poly.pdbx_strand_id
1 'polypeptide(L)'
;MKKLVCRKCGNDQFYVLHVNETLCKCGARLNKLSDYRAEWPPGWKKHLELERERQAEIIARISLLKRQIDKSLEKRDQAGFKKLTNELKACEQLLRDPKAKSGRQVNNVNGKMIT
;
A
#
# COMPACT_ATOMS: atom_id res chain seq x y z
N MET A 1 -9.56 20.57 -15.28
CA MET A 1 -8.95 21.42 -14.23
C MET A 1 -9.00 20.65 -12.91
N LYS A 2 -7.92 20.59 -12.12
CA LYS A 2 -7.93 19.89 -10.81
C LYS A 2 -8.64 20.75 -9.78
N LYS A 3 -9.58 20.17 -9.03
CA LYS A 3 -10.28 20.89 -7.94
C LYS A 3 -9.28 21.24 -6.84
N LEU A 4 -9.38 22.44 -6.28
CA LEU A 4 -8.59 22.86 -5.13
C LEU A 4 -9.35 22.57 -3.84
N VAL A 5 -8.62 22.05 -2.85
CA VAL A 5 -9.14 21.82 -1.50
C VAL A 5 -8.25 22.52 -0.49
N CYS A 6 -8.81 22.86 0.68
CA CYS A 6 -8.04 23.40 1.78
C CYS A 6 -6.90 22.45 2.14
N ARG A 7 -5.67 22.96 2.23
CA ARG A 7 -4.51 22.15 2.58
C ARG A 7 -4.59 21.57 3.99
N LYS A 8 -5.22 22.30 4.93
CA LYS A 8 -5.35 21.91 6.33
C LYS A 8 -6.35 20.77 6.54
N CYS A 9 -7.57 20.90 6.02
CA CYS A 9 -8.66 19.94 6.30
C CYS A 9 -9.14 19.15 5.08
N GLY A 10 -8.73 19.50 3.86
CA GLY A 10 -9.19 18.85 2.64
C GLY A 10 -10.61 19.21 2.19
N ASN A 11 -11.26 20.18 2.84
CA ASN A 11 -12.57 20.67 2.44
C ASN A 11 -12.48 21.48 1.13
N ASP A 12 -13.51 21.34 0.31
CA ASP A 12 -13.63 21.95 -1.02
C ASP A 12 -14.68 23.07 -1.08
N GLN A 13 -15.39 23.31 0.03
CA GLN A 13 -16.33 24.41 0.20
C GLN A 13 -15.62 25.60 0.86
N PHE A 14 -15.75 26.77 0.24
CA PHE A 14 -15.13 28.02 0.70
C PHE A 14 -16.17 29.13 0.71
N TYR A 15 -16.12 29.99 1.73
CA TYR A 15 -16.90 31.22 1.80
C TYR A 15 -16.00 32.39 1.43
N VAL A 16 -16.38 33.21 0.44
CA VAL A 16 -15.61 34.40 0.07
C VAL A 16 -15.89 35.49 1.10
N LEU A 17 -14.85 36.00 1.76
CA LEU A 17 -14.96 37.11 2.70
C LEU A 17 -14.66 38.44 2.01
N HIS A 18 -13.52 38.52 1.32
CA HIS A 18 -13.04 39.70 0.60
C HIS A 18 -12.30 39.30 -0.68
N VAL A 19 -11.92 40.29 -1.49
CA VAL A 19 -11.01 40.07 -2.62
C VAL A 19 -9.72 39.44 -2.07
N ASN A 20 -9.36 38.26 -2.59
CA ASN A 20 -8.22 37.44 -2.16
C ASN A 20 -8.31 36.80 -0.76
N GLU A 21 -9.46 36.84 -0.08
CA GLU A 21 -9.63 36.16 1.22
C GLU A 21 -10.87 35.26 1.22
N THR A 22 -10.65 33.97 1.49
CA THR A 22 -11.72 32.99 1.66
C THR A 22 -11.62 32.30 3.02
N LEU A 23 -12.76 31.87 3.55
CA LEU A 23 -12.88 31.10 4.78
C LEU A 23 -13.25 29.66 4.44
N CYS A 24 -12.40 28.73 4.86
CA CYS A 24 -12.71 27.32 4.83
C CYS A 24 -13.68 26.96 5.96
N LYS A 25 -14.53 25.93 5.75
CA LYS A 25 -15.41 25.38 6.80
C LYS A 25 -14.69 24.97 8.09
N CYS A 26 -13.38 24.66 8.03
CA CYS A 26 -12.58 24.39 9.22
C CYS A 26 -12.14 25.65 10.00
N GLY A 27 -12.59 26.84 9.60
CA GLY A 27 -12.19 28.12 10.20
C GLY A 27 -10.88 28.70 9.67
N ALA A 28 -10.19 28.01 8.76
CA ALA A 28 -8.96 28.51 8.16
C ALA A 28 -9.25 29.63 7.15
N ARG A 29 -8.62 30.79 7.33
CA ARG A 29 -8.54 31.83 6.31
C ARG A 29 -7.50 31.43 5.27
N LEU A 30 -7.90 31.43 4.01
CA LEU A 30 -7.08 31.06 2.86
C LEU A 30 -6.93 32.30 1.98
N ASN A 31 -5.70 32.81 1.89
CA ASN A 31 -5.36 34.01 1.16
C ASN A 31 -4.14 33.84 0.23
N LYS A 32 -3.50 32.68 0.27
CA LYS A 32 -2.38 32.30 -0.59
C LYS A 32 -2.67 31.00 -1.31
N LEU A 33 -2.10 30.83 -2.50
CA LEU A 33 -2.20 29.56 -3.24
C LEU A 33 -1.67 28.35 -2.45
N SER A 34 -0.69 28.59 -1.55
CA SER A 34 -0.13 27.58 -0.65
C SER A 34 -1.11 27.03 0.39
N ASP A 35 -2.21 27.75 0.63
CA ASP A 35 -3.27 27.36 1.57
C ASP A 35 -4.19 26.29 0.96
N TYR A 36 -4.04 26.05 -0.34
CA TYR A 36 -4.74 25.03 -1.09
C TYR A 36 -3.79 23.90 -1.45
N ARG A 37 -4.39 22.75 -1.75
CA ARG A 37 -3.74 21.65 -2.47
C ARG A 37 -4.68 21.15 -3.55
N ALA A 38 -4.14 20.47 -4.56
CA ALA A 38 -4.98 19.73 -5.49
C ALA A 38 -5.74 18.64 -4.73
N GLU A 39 -7.01 18.47 -5.08
CA GLU A 39 -7.79 17.31 -4.65
C GLU A 39 -7.08 16.04 -5.11
N TRP A 40 -7.03 15.05 -4.22
CA TRP A 40 -6.51 13.75 -4.58
C TRP A 40 -7.43 13.08 -5.61
N PRO A 41 -6.89 12.33 -6.59
CA PRO A 41 -7.72 11.65 -7.58
C PRO A 41 -8.76 10.75 -6.90
N PRO A 42 -10.01 10.72 -7.39
CA PRO A 42 -11.01 9.80 -6.86
C PRO A 42 -10.47 8.36 -6.89
N GLY A 43 -10.58 7.65 -5.76
CA GLY A 43 -10.05 6.28 -5.61
C GLY A 43 -8.64 6.16 -5.03
N TRP A 44 -7.91 7.25 -4.77
CA TRP A 44 -6.59 7.19 -4.15
C TRP A 44 -6.57 6.46 -2.79
N LYS A 45 -7.61 6.64 -1.97
CA LYS A 45 -7.76 5.93 -0.69
C LYS A 45 -7.87 4.43 -0.89
N LYS A 46 -8.70 4.00 -1.85
CA LYS A 46 -8.88 2.60 -2.22
C LYS A 46 -7.57 1.99 -2.73
N HIS A 47 -6.83 2.72 -3.57
CA HIS A 47 -5.52 2.28 -4.01
C HIS A 47 -4.52 2.15 -2.85
N LEU A 48 -4.52 3.10 -1.91
CA LEU A 48 -3.64 3.06 -0.73
C LEU A 48 -4.01 1.92 0.21
N GLU A 49 -5.30 1.61 0.33
CA GLU A 49 -5.81 0.48 1.11
C GLU A 49 -5.40 -0.86 0.47
N LEU A 50 -5.62 -1.03 -0.82
CA LEU A 50 -5.17 -2.20 -1.58
C LEU A 50 -3.66 -2.42 -1.47
N GLU A 51 -2.85 -1.36 -1.54
CA GLU A 51 -1.39 -1.48 -1.38
C GLU A 51 -1.03 -1.93 0.04
N ARG A 52 -1.75 -1.43 1.06
CA ARG A 52 -1.54 -1.87 2.46
C ARG A 52 -1.92 -3.32 2.67
N GLU A 53 -3.05 -3.77 2.12
CA GLU A 53 -3.47 -5.17 2.16
C GLU A 53 -2.43 -6.07 1.49
N ARG A 54 -1.96 -5.69 0.30
CA ARG A 54 -0.91 -6.40 -0.43
C ARG A 54 0.38 -6.51 0.40
N GLN A 55 0.81 -5.42 1.04
CA GLN A 55 2.00 -5.45 1.91
C GLN A 55 1.80 -6.36 3.12
N ALA A 56 0.63 -6.31 3.76
CA ALA A 56 0.32 -7.17 4.90
C ALA A 56 0.36 -8.67 4.51
N GLU A 57 -0.16 -9.02 3.33
CA GLU A 57 -0.11 -10.38 2.79
C GLU A 57 1.35 -10.84 2.55
N ILE A 58 2.18 -9.99 1.95
CA ILE A 58 3.60 -10.31 1.73
C ILE A 58 4.32 -10.52 3.07
N ILE A 59 4.08 -9.67 4.06
CA ILE A 59 4.68 -9.79 5.40
C ILE A 59 4.25 -11.10 6.09
N ALA A 60 2.96 -11.45 5.99
CA ALA A 60 2.45 -12.71 6.51
C ALA A 60 3.16 -13.91 5.84
N ARG A 61 3.32 -13.86 4.52
CA ARG A 61 4.02 -14.90 3.76
C ARG A 61 5.50 -15.03 4.13
N ILE A 62 6.21 -13.91 4.28
CA ILE A 62 7.59 -13.87 4.78
C ILE A 62 7.69 -14.57 6.13
N SER A 63 6.76 -14.26 7.04
CA SER A 63 6.74 -14.84 8.39
C SER A 63 6.53 -16.34 8.37
N LEU A 64 5.65 -16.84 7.48
CA LEU A 64 5.42 -18.27 7.29
C LEU A 64 6.65 -18.98 6.69
N LEU A 65 7.27 -18.38 5.67
CA LEU A 65 8.46 -18.94 5.02
C LEU A 65 9.63 -19.07 6.00
N LYS A 66 9.86 -18.06 6.84
CA LYS A 66 10.90 -18.13 7.90
C LYS A 66 10.68 -19.32 8.82
N ARG A 67 9.45 -19.52 9.32
CA ARG A 67 9.11 -20.69 10.16
C ARG A 67 9.29 -22.03 9.43
N GLN A 68 9.00 -22.08 8.14
CA GLN A 68 9.20 -23.30 7.34
C GLN A 68 10.68 -23.58 7.10
N ILE A 69 11.49 -22.53 6.90
CA ILE A 69 12.95 -22.64 6.80
C ILE A 69 13.53 -23.23 8.09
N ASP A 70 13.10 -22.74 9.26
CA ASP A 70 13.52 -23.28 10.55
C ASP A 70 13.23 -24.79 10.64
N LYS A 71 12.03 -25.22 10.23
CA LYS A 71 11.66 -26.65 10.17
C LYS A 71 12.50 -27.46 9.16
N SER A 72 12.86 -26.87 8.02
CA SER A 72 13.73 -27.55 7.05
C SER A 72 15.14 -27.73 7.62
N LEU A 73 15.63 -26.78 8.41
CA LEU A 73 16.91 -26.91 9.11
C LEU A 73 16.87 -28.02 10.17
N GLU A 74 15.80 -28.08 10.97
CA GLU A 74 15.58 -29.16 11.95
C GLU A 74 15.61 -30.54 11.29
N LYS A 75 14.99 -30.67 10.12
CA LYS A 75 14.90 -31.92 9.34
C LYS A 75 16.13 -32.21 8.47
N ARG A 76 17.12 -31.31 8.45
CA ARG A 76 18.28 -31.36 7.53
C ARG A 76 17.90 -31.48 6.05
N ASP A 77 16.76 -30.93 5.67
CA ASP A 77 16.27 -30.92 4.28
C ASP A 77 16.88 -29.75 3.50
N GLN A 78 18.00 -30.04 2.83
CA GLN A 78 18.73 -29.05 2.05
C GLN A 78 17.95 -28.56 0.81
N ALA A 79 17.16 -29.45 0.18
CA ALA A 79 16.38 -29.10 -1.00
C ALA A 79 15.22 -28.17 -0.63
N GLY A 80 14.48 -28.50 0.43
CA GLY A 80 13.43 -27.66 1.00
C GLY A 80 13.97 -26.31 1.46
N PHE A 81 15.10 -26.30 2.18
CA PHE A 81 15.75 -25.06 2.62
C PHE A 81 16.06 -24.13 1.43
N LYS A 82 16.70 -24.66 0.37
CA LYS A 82 17.07 -23.88 -0.81
C LYS A 82 15.84 -23.30 -1.52
N LYS A 83 14.77 -24.12 -1.67
CA LYS A 83 13.52 -23.68 -2.28
C LYS A 83 12.86 -22.55 -1.48
N LEU A 84 12.64 -22.77 -0.18
CA LEU A 84 11.99 -21.82 0.70
C LEU A 84 12.77 -20.50 0.82
N THR A 85 14.10 -20.58 0.86
CA THR A 85 14.97 -19.39 0.89
C THR A 85 14.86 -18.56 -0.40
N ASN A 86 14.74 -19.22 -1.56
CA ASN A 86 14.52 -18.51 -2.83
C ASN A 86 13.15 -17.82 -2.87
N GLU A 87 12.11 -18.48 -2.36
CA GLU A 87 10.77 -17.88 -2.23
C GLU A 87 10.76 -16.70 -1.25
N LEU A 88 11.50 -16.80 -0.14
CA LEU A 88 11.66 -15.72 0.83
C LEU A 88 12.29 -14.49 0.19
N LYS A 89 13.40 -14.66 -0.55
CA LYS A 89 14.06 -13.56 -1.28
C LYS A 89 13.12 -12.87 -2.27
N ALA A 90 12.27 -13.64 -2.96
CA ALA A 90 11.29 -13.06 -3.88
C ALA A 90 10.26 -12.19 -3.14
N CYS A 91 9.77 -12.65 -1.98
CA CYS A 91 8.84 -11.86 -1.16
C CYS A 91 9.50 -10.59 -0.61
N GLU A 92 10.74 -10.68 -0.13
CA GLU A 92 11.51 -9.53 0.36
C GLU A 92 11.74 -8.49 -0.75
N GLN A 93 11.99 -8.95 -1.98
CA GLN A 93 12.12 -8.06 -3.14
C GLN A 93 10.80 -7.36 -3.48
N LEU A 94 9.67 -8.07 -3.42
CA LEU A 94 8.34 -7.48 -3.66
C LEU A 94 7.94 -6.43 -2.60
N LEU A 95 8.47 -6.56 -1.38
CA LEU A 95 8.27 -5.59 -0.31
C LEU A 95 9.17 -4.35 -0.47
N ARG A 96 10.42 -4.53 -0.93
CA ARG A 96 11.36 -3.42 -1.20
C ARG A 96 10.97 -2.62 -2.43
N ASP A 97 10.61 -3.31 -3.51
CA ASP A 97 10.23 -2.70 -4.79
C ASP A 97 8.84 -3.19 -5.21
N PRO A 98 7.75 -2.52 -4.78
CA PRO A 98 6.39 -2.89 -5.16
C PRO A 98 6.14 -2.87 -6.68
N LYS A 99 6.96 -2.09 -7.41
CA LYS A 99 6.93 -1.94 -8.87
C LYS A 99 7.82 -2.95 -9.62
N ALA A 100 8.65 -3.71 -8.91
CA ALA A 100 9.41 -4.80 -9.52
C ALA A 100 8.43 -5.92 -9.86
N LYS A 101 7.88 -5.88 -11.08
CA LYS A 101 7.09 -6.97 -11.65
C LYS A 101 7.98 -8.21 -11.73
N SER A 102 8.00 -9.03 -10.69
CA SER A 102 8.55 -10.39 -10.80
C SER A 102 7.49 -11.24 -11.51
N GLY A 103 7.75 -11.57 -12.79
CA GLY A 103 6.92 -12.43 -13.62
C GLY A 103 6.85 -13.89 -13.14
N ARG A 104 6.35 -14.12 -11.92
CA ARG A 104 5.95 -15.44 -11.45
C ARG A 104 4.51 -15.36 -10.96
N GLN A 105 3.59 -15.90 -11.76
CA GLN A 105 2.33 -16.41 -11.25
C GLN A 105 2.65 -17.25 -10.01
N VAL A 106 2.24 -16.75 -8.85
CA VAL A 106 2.12 -17.61 -7.68
C VAL A 106 0.88 -18.45 -7.95
N ASN A 107 1.10 -19.70 -8.36
CA ASN A 107 0.04 -20.69 -8.41
C ASN A 107 -0.58 -20.78 -7.02
N ASN A 108 -1.89 -20.53 -6.97
CA ASN A 108 -2.73 -20.63 -5.80
C ASN A 108 -2.78 -22.09 -5.38
N VAL A 109 -1.93 -22.50 -4.42
CA VAL A 109 -2.00 -23.84 -3.82
C VAL A 109 -2.96 -23.78 -2.64
N ASN A 110 -4.24 -23.66 -2.95
CA ASN A 110 -5.30 -24.05 -2.03
C ASN A 110 -6.10 -25.17 -2.70
N GLY A 111 -5.56 -26.38 -2.59
CA GLY A 111 -6.30 -27.60 -2.85
C GLY A 111 -7.47 -27.70 -1.86
N LYS A 112 -8.65 -27.31 -2.31
CA LYS A 112 -9.92 -27.85 -1.82
C LYS A 112 -10.51 -28.66 -2.96
N MET A 113 -10.24 -29.97 -2.95
CA MET A 113 -11.18 -30.92 -3.52
C MET A 113 -12.44 -30.84 -2.66
N ILE A 114 -13.53 -30.40 -3.26
CA ILE A 114 -14.87 -30.62 -2.73
C ILE A 114 -15.31 -31.93 -3.39
N THR A 115 -15.57 -32.91 -2.52
CA THR A 115 -16.22 -34.20 -2.81
C THR A 115 -17.50 -34.06 -3.60
#